data_AF-A0A2D5RSG3-F1
#
_entry.id   AF-A0A2D5RSG3-F1
#
_cell.length_a   1.000
_cell.length_b   1.000
_cell.length_c   1.000
_cell.angle_alpha   90.00
_cell.angle_beta   90.00
_cell.angle_gamma   90.00
#
_symmetry.space_group_name_H-M   'P 1'
#
loop_
_entity.id
_entity.type
_entity.pdbx_description
1 polymer ?
#
loop_
_entity_poly.entity_id
_entity_poly.type
_entity_poly.pdbx_seq_one_letter_code
_entity_poly.pdbx_strand_id
1 'polypeptide(L)'
;MEDVSESKFCDQCGWSLTPLLNIHQSKKCNRSNCDKIIFFESWGEGGGLMVEKGNKLHFPAGSIKISLDPRDGRLTEFGLKGFIKDLFRGPEIPKEKESFLEFLIEQEKLLDTELSELEWINHLDLFNPDDSEECSRILKKESEYYLLKLYQSSSYGEAHRAYKSNDFEKATRDAYCAHVFHCLATLKLEHLDKIITLGYDCYHDMVTNELNFDNTKKEKLLIAQLARQVQNIDDLHLHVWLTDEQPILPRIHAKGISENTAKRALEFEKERRRIAKEESKADREHNLKSLDVKTKIFLAIVPIVTGAIGFLLGS
;
A
#
# COMPACT_ATOMS: atom_id res chain seq x y z
N MET A 1 -33.33 -34.74 -31.17
CA MET A 1 -33.32 -34.63 -29.70
C MET A 1 -33.78 -33.23 -29.40
N GLU A 2 -35.05 -33.09 -29.01
CA GLU A 2 -35.56 -31.81 -28.52
C GLU A 2 -34.84 -31.50 -27.22
N ASP A 3 -34.15 -30.35 -27.17
CA ASP A 3 -33.61 -29.79 -25.93
C ASP A 3 -34.79 -29.55 -24.99
N VAL A 4 -34.96 -30.43 -24.01
CA VAL A 4 -35.84 -30.18 -22.86
C VAL A 4 -35.20 -29.03 -22.10
N SER A 5 -35.62 -27.80 -22.40
CA SER A 5 -35.15 -26.63 -21.67
C SER A 5 -35.54 -26.80 -20.20
N GLU A 6 -34.57 -27.11 -19.34
CA GLU A 6 -34.82 -27.17 -17.89
C GLU A 6 -35.40 -25.84 -17.42
N SER A 7 -36.54 -25.91 -16.73
CA SER A 7 -37.22 -24.71 -16.21
C SER A 7 -36.27 -23.96 -15.28
N LYS A 8 -36.03 -22.68 -15.55
CA LYS A 8 -35.20 -21.81 -14.71
C LYS A 8 -35.87 -21.41 -13.40
N PHE A 9 -37.20 -21.60 -13.29
CA PHE A 9 -37.98 -21.21 -12.12
C PHE A 9 -38.80 -22.38 -11.58
N CYS A 10 -39.01 -22.37 -10.27
CA CYS A 10 -39.89 -23.32 -9.60
C CYS A 10 -41.34 -23.00 -9.96
N ASP A 11 -42.02 -23.97 -10.54
CA ASP A 11 -43.42 -23.93 -10.94
C ASP A 11 -44.39 -23.70 -9.76
N GLN A 12 -43.99 -24.05 -8.54
CA GLN A 12 -44.85 -23.90 -7.36
C GLN A 12 -44.64 -22.60 -6.56
N CYS A 13 -43.40 -22.09 -6.51
CA CYS A 13 -43.07 -20.94 -5.67
C CYS A 13 -42.51 -19.74 -6.45
N GLY A 14 -42.26 -19.88 -7.76
CA GLY A 14 -41.77 -18.81 -8.64
C GLY A 14 -40.29 -18.44 -8.46
N TRP A 15 -39.59 -19.04 -7.49
CA TRP A 15 -38.19 -18.75 -7.21
C TRP A 15 -37.24 -19.41 -8.22
N SER A 16 -36.05 -18.83 -8.38
CA SER A 16 -35.03 -19.33 -9.31
C SER A 16 -34.56 -20.74 -8.92
N LEU A 17 -34.45 -21.63 -9.90
CA LEU A 17 -33.81 -22.95 -9.76
C LEU A 17 -32.33 -22.92 -10.16
N THR A 18 -31.86 -21.79 -10.69
CA THR A 18 -30.47 -21.57 -11.03
C THR A 18 -29.82 -20.58 -10.05
N PRO A 19 -28.53 -20.77 -9.68
CA PRO A 19 -27.78 -19.82 -8.87
C PRO A 19 -27.83 -18.40 -9.44
N LEU A 20 -27.89 -17.40 -8.56
CA LEU A 20 -27.91 -15.99 -8.96
C LEU A 20 -26.49 -15.46 -9.16
N LEU A 21 -26.34 -14.40 -9.95
CA LEU A 21 -25.04 -13.76 -10.23
C LEU A 21 -24.49 -12.96 -9.03
N ASN A 22 -25.36 -12.51 -8.13
CA ASN A 22 -25.00 -11.75 -6.93
C ASN A 22 -24.89 -12.67 -5.71
N ILE A 23 -24.50 -12.12 -4.54
CA ILE A 23 -24.56 -12.84 -3.27
C ILE A 23 -26.01 -13.25 -3.00
N HIS A 24 -26.26 -14.54 -2.82
CA HIS A 24 -27.61 -15.08 -2.72
C HIS A 24 -27.67 -16.26 -1.76
N GLN A 25 -28.88 -16.70 -1.45
CA GLN A 25 -29.15 -17.82 -0.57
C GLN A 25 -29.78 -18.98 -1.34
N SER A 26 -29.67 -20.19 -0.81
CA SER A 26 -30.44 -21.35 -1.28
C SER A 26 -31.09 -22.12 -0.15
N LYS A 27 -32.31 -22.63 -0.39
CA LYS A 27 -33.00 -23.57 0.49
C LYS A 27 -33.88 -24.53 -0.32
N LYS A 28 -34.40 -25.59 0.31
CA LYS A 28 -35.44 -26.43 -0.31
C LYS A 28 -36.74 -25.63 -0.43
N CYS A 29 -37.47 -25.82 -1.51
CA CYS A 29 -38.80 -25.22 -1.69
C CYS A 29 -39.71 -25.58 -0.50
N ASN A 30 -40.49 -24.61 -0.03
CA ASN A 30 -41.39 -24.77 1.13
C ASN A 30 -42.81 -25.19 0.74
N ARG A 31 -43.07 -25.45 -0.55
CA ARG A 31 -44.38 -25.90 -1.05
C ARG A 31 -44.49 -27.42 -0.94
N SER A 32 -45.69 -27.90 -0.60
CA SER A 32 -45.97 -29.33 -0.45
C SER A 32 -45.68 -30.08 -1.75
N ASN A 33 -44.86 -31.12 -1.67
CA ASN A 33 -44.41 -31.95 -2.79
C ASN A 33 -43.44 -31.27 -3.77
N CYS A 34 -42.59 -30.34 -3.29
CA CYS A 34 -41.50 -29.79 -4.09
C CYS A 34 -40.15 -29.97 -3.40
N ASP A 35 -39.33 -30.86 -3.95
CA ASP A 35 -37.97 -31.14 -3.46
C ASP A 35 -36.89 -30.28 -4.12
N LYS A 36 -37.28 -29.32 -4.97
CA LYS A 36 -36.35 -28.48 -5.72
C LYS A 36 -35.61 -27.51 -4.78
N ILE A 37 -34.34 -27.26 -5.07
CA ILE A 37 -33.54 -26.21 -4.41
C ILE A 37 -33.84 -24.89 -5.11
N ILE A 38 -34.21 -23.89 -4.33
CA ILE A 38 -34.50 -22.54 -4.82
C ILE A 38 -33.38 -21.58 -4.40
N PHE A 39 -33.06 -20.63 -5.27
CA PHE A 39 -32.05 -19.59 -5.08
C PHE A 39 -32.73 -18.21 -5.03
N PHE A 40 -32.36 -17.40 -4.02
CA PHE A 40 -33.05 -16.15 -3.73
C PHE A 40 -32.18 -15.12 -3.00
N GLU A 41 -32.55 -13.85 -3.09
CA GLU A 41 -32.02 -12.79 -2.23
C GLU A 41 -33.06 -12.47 -1.14
N SER A 42 -32.60 -12.25 0.09
CA SER A 42 -33.45 -11.79 1.19
C SER A 42 -32.72 -10.68 1.93
N TRP A 43 -33.36 -9.52 2.01
CA TRP A 43 -32.82 -8.31 2.62
C TRP A 43 -33.60 -8.00 3.90
N GLY A 44 -32.89 -7.71 4.99
CA GLY A 44 -33.49 -7.21 6.23
C GLY A 44 -33.87 -5.73 6.14
N GLU A 45 -34.75 -5.28 7.03
CA GLU A 45 -35.30 -3.91 7.05
C GLU A 45 -34.23 -2.81 7.13
N GLY A 46 -33.05 -3.11 7.69
CA GLY A 46 -31.93 -2.17 7.83
C GLY A 46 -30.93 -2.14 6.67
N GLY A 47 -31.16 -2.86 5.58
CA GLY A 47 -30.19 -2.99 4.49
C GLY A 47 -29.06 -3.96 4.85
N GLY A 48 -29.30 -5.24 4.60
CA GLY A 48 -28.32 -6.31 4.79
C GLY A 48 -28.92 -7.65 4.40
N LEU A 49 -28.09 -8.62 4.02
CA LEU A 49 -28.59 -9.96 3.70
C LEU A 49 -29.05 -10.67 4.97
N MET A 50 -30.33 -11.05 5.02
CA MET A 50 -30.91 -11.76 6.15
C MET A 50 -30.84 -13.28 5.90
N VAL A 51 -30.02 -13.99 6.69
CA VAL A 51 -29.84 -15.44 6.54
C VAL A 51 -30.53 -16.18 7.69
N GLU A 52 -31.54 -16.98 7.35
CA GLU A 52 -32.28 -17.79 8.32
C GLU A 52 -31.61 -19.15 8.57
N LYS A 53 -31.88 -19.75 9.73
CA LYS A 53 -31.38 -21.09 10.08
C LYS A 53 -31.76 -22.11 9.01
N GLY A 54 -30.76 -22.79 8.46
CA GLY A 54 -30.94 -23.82 7.43
C GLY A 54 -30.78 -23.33 5.99
N ASN A 55 -30.70 -22.02 5.76
CA ASN A 55 -30.32 -21.49 4.46
C ASN A 55 -28.81 -21.64 4.23
N LYS A 56 -28.41 -21.85 2.97
CA LYS A 56 -27.00 -21.76 2.56
C LYS A 56 -26.77 -20.42 1.88
N LEU A 57 -25.73 -19.70 2.29
CA LEU A 57 -25.30 -18.45 1.65
C LEU A 57 -24.23 -18.76 0.60
N HIS A 58 -24.37 -18.20 -0.60
CA HIS A 58 -23.49 -18.40 -1.73
C HIS A 58 -22.82 -17.09 -2.12
N PHE A 59 -21.50 -17.15 -2.31
CA PHE A 59 -20.68 -16.06 -2.82
C PHE A 59 -20.17 -16.45 -4.21
N PRO A 60 -20.79 -15.95 -5.29
CA PRO A 60 -20.31 -16.20 -6.64
C PRO A 60 -18.83 -15.80 -6.79
N ALA A 61 -18.09 -16.49 -7.68
CA ALA A 61 -16.68 -16.18 -7.92
C ALA A 61 -16.50 -14.68 -8.25
N GLY A 62 -15.62 -14.01 -7.49
CA GLY A 62 -15.36 -12.58 -7.64
C GLY A 62 -16.34 -11.64 -6.91
N SER A 63 -17.37 -12.14 -6.23
CA SER A 63 -18.31 -11.33 -5.43
C SER A 63 -17.69 -10.77 -4.15
N ILE A 64 -16.74 -11.50 -3.55
CA ILE A 64 -15.88 -11.00 -2.48
C ILE A 64 -14.51 -10.71 -3.09
N LYS A 65 -14.10 -9.44 -3.09
CA LYS A 65 -12.71 -9.03 -3.34
C LYS A 65 -12.13 -8.52 -2.04
N ILE A 66 -11.21 -9.28 -1.47
CA ILE A 66 -10.38 -8.81 -0.35
C ILE A 66 -9.11 -8.25 -1.00
N SER A 67 -8.88 -6.96 -0.81
CA SER A 67 -7.63 -6.31 -1.21
C SER A 67 -6.98 -5.71 0.03
N LEU A 68 -5.68 -5.94 0.18
CA LEU A 68 -4.83 -5.26 1.16
C LEU A 68 -4.25 -3.95 0.57
N ASP A 69 -4.51 -3.65 -0.71
CA ASP A 69 -4.22 -2.33 -1.27
C ASP A 69 -5.23 -1.33 -0.68
N PRO A 70 -4.81 -0.31 0.08
CA PRO A 70 -5.71 0.69 0.65
C PRO A 70 -6.50 1.49 -0.40
N ARG A 71 -6.15 1.40 -1.69
CA ARG A 71 -6.88 2.03 -2.80
C ARG A 71 -8.02 1.18 -3.36
N ASP A 72 -7.98 -0.14 -3.15
CA ASP A 72 -8.91 -1.09 -3.77
C ASP A 72 -9.52 -2.10 -2.76
N GLY A 73 -9.24 -1.94 -1.46
CA GLY A 73 -9.72 -2.77 -0.36
C GLY A 73 -10.88 -2.15 0.43
N ARG A 74 -11.95 -2.93 0.67
CA ARG A 74 -13.16 -2.51 1.41
C ARG A 74 -13.30 -3.17 2.77
N LEU A 75 -12.23 -3.26 3.57
CA LEU A 75 -12.44 -3.47 5.00
C LEU A 75 -12.87 -2.14 5.60
N THR A 76 -14.15 -2.02 5.94
CA THR A 76 -14.64 -0.92 6.77
C THR A 76 -13.87 -0.92 8.09
N GLU A 77 -13.85 0.20 8.81
CA GLU A 77 -13.22 0.28 10.14
C GLU A 77 -13.70 -0.86 11.06
N PHE A 78 -14.99 -1.20 10.99
CA PHE A 78 -15.57 -2.33 11.72
C PHE A 78 -15.02 -3.69 11.26
N GLY A 79 -14.90 -3.90 9.95
CA GLY A 79 -14.31 -5.13 9.39
C GLY A 79 -12.85 -5.30 9.76
N LEU A 80 -12.06 -4.22 9.74
CA LEU A 80 -10.67 -4.23 10.17
C LEU A 80 -10.54 -4.53 11.66
N LYS A 81 -11.33 -3.87 12.52
CA LYS A 81 -11.35 -4.16 13.96
C LYS A 81 -11.79 -5.59 14.26
N GLY A 82 -12.75 -6.13 13.50
CA GLY A 82 -13.18 -7.52 13.58
C GLY A 82 -12.04 -8.49 13.24
N PHE A 83 -11.40 -8.28 12.09
CA PHE A 83 -10.25 -9.08 11.66
C PHE A 83 -9.11 -9.05 12.68
N ILE A 84 -8.76 -7.88 13.21
CA ILE A 84 -7.74 -7.74 14.25
C ILE A 84 -8.14 -8.56 15.49
N LYS A 85 -9.39 -8.44 15.97
CA LYS A 85 -9.87 -9.22 17.12
C LYS A 85 -9.74 -10.72 16.87
N ASP A 86 -10.11 -11.19 15.69
CA ASP A 86 -10.03 -12.62 15.35
C ASP A 86 -8.58 -13.10 15.29
N LEU A 87 -7.66 -12.26 14.81
CA LEU A 87 -6.22 -12.56 14.79
C LEU A 87 -5.62 -12.73 16.19
N PHE A 88 -6.10 -11.96 17.17
CA PHE A 88 -5.64 -11.99 18.56
C PHE A 88 -6.45 -12.90 19.47
N ARG A 89 -7.59 -13.45 19.01
CA ARG A 89 -8.50 -14.25 19.83
C ARG A 89 -7.87 -15.53 20.35
N GLY A 90 -6.86 -16.06 19.65
CA GLY A 90 -6.29 -17.36 19.94
C GLY A 90 -7.28 -18.51 19.70
N PRO A 91 -6.88 -19.75 20.04
CA PRO A 91 -7.74 -20.91 19.92
C PRO A 91 -8.91 -20.85 20.91
N GLU A 92 -10.04 -21.47 20.54
CA GLU A 92 -11.24 -21.50 21.38
C GLU A 92 -10.99 -22.34 22.63
N ILE A 93 -11.16 -21.73 23.81
CA ILE A 93 -10.96 -22.38 25.10
C ILE A 93 -12.21 -23.21 25.47
N PRO A 94 -12.07 -24.51 25.75
CA PRO A 94 -13.19 -25.34 26.19
C PRO A 94 -13.80 -24.84 27.50
N LYS A 95 -15.12 -24.96 27.62
CA LYS A 95 -15.86 -24.58 28.84
C LYS A 95 -15.87 -25.65 29.91
N GLU A 96 -15.64 -26.90 29.52
CA GLU A 96 -15.66 -28.06 30.39
C GLU A 96 -14.28 -28.31 31.01
N LYS A 97 -14.30 -28.80 32.25
CA LYS A 97 -13.11 -28.94 33.10
C LYS A 97 -12.09 -29.92 32.49
N GLU A 98 -12.54 -31.11 32.15
CA GLU A 98 -11.71 -32.19 31.59
C GLU A 98 -11.18 -31.80 30.20
N SER A 99 -12.06 -31.22 29.38
CA SER A 99 -11.73 -30.72 28.04
C SER A 99 -10.69 -29.59 28.06
N PHE A 100 -10.65 -28.78 29.13
CA PHE A 100 -9.63 -27.73 29.29
C PHE A 100 -8.23 -28.31 29.50
N LEU A 101 -8.08 -29.37 30.29
CA LEU A 101 -6.79 -30.02 30.50
C LEU A 101 -6.26 -30.64 29.20
N GLU A 102 -7.12 -31.33 28.47
CA GLU A 102 -6.80 -31.91 27.16
C GLU A 102 -6.36 -30.82 26.18
N PHE A 103 -7.10 -29.71 26.14
CA PHE A 103 -6.75 -28.54 25.33
C PHE A 103 -5.34 -28.02 25.63
N LEU A 104 -4.97 -27.83 26.90
CA LEU A 104 -3.64 -27.31 27.25
C LEU A 104 -2.52 -28.25 26.75
N ILE A 105 -2.72 -29.57 26.90
CA ILE A 105 -1.76 -30.60 26.45
C ILE A 105 -1.66 -30.61 24.92
N GLU A 106 -2.79 -30.51 24.23
CA GLU A 106 -2.81 -30.46 22.76
C GLU A 106 -2.11 -29.20 22.22
N GLN A 107 -2.35 -28.03 22.82
CA GLN A 107 -1.69 -26.79 22.40
C GLN A 107 -0.17 -26.82 22.61
N GLU A 108 0.31 -27.32 23.76
CA GLU A 108 1.74 -27.54 23.99
C GLU A 108 2.32 -28.47 22.91
N LYS A 109 1.71 -29.65 22.69
CA LYS A 109 2.19 -30.61 21.69
C LYS A 109 2.24 -30.04 20.28
N LEU A 110 1.23 -29.26 19.88
CA LEU A 110 1.20 -28.63 18.56
C LEU A 110 2.37 -27.66 18.39
N LEU A 111 2.63 -26.83 19.40
CA LEU A 111 3.74 -25.88 19.38
C LEU A 111 5.09 -26.58 19.45
N ASP A 112 5.25 -27.60 20.29
CA ASP A 112 6.48 -28.38 20.37
C ASP A 112 6.77 -29.10 19.07
N THR A 113 5.74 -29.62 18.40
CA THR A 113 5.88 -30.23 17.07
C THR A 113 6.36 -29.19 16.06
N GLU A 114 5.70 -28.03 15.99
CA GLU A 114 6.09 -26.91 15.13
C GLU A 114 7.54 -26.47 15.38
N LEU A 115 7.95 -26.37 16.65
CA LEU A 115 9.31 -25.98 17.04
C LEU A 115 10.34 -27.06 16.70
N SER A 116 10.01 -28.34 16.88
CA SER A 116 10.90 -29.47 16.59
C SER A 116 11.21 -29.63 15.10
N GLU A 117 10.36 -29.11 14.22
CA GLU A 117 10.56 -29.10 12.77
C GLU A 117 11.55 -28.03 12.32
N LEU A 118 11.93 -27.08 13.20
CA LEU A 118 12.86 -26.01 12.86
C LEU A 118 14.29 -26.53 12.74
N GLU A 119 14.92 -26.30 11.59
CA GLU A 119 16.30 -26.72 11.31
C GLU A 119 17.31 -26.22 12.35
N TRP A 120 17.05 -25.08 13.00
CA TRP A 120 17.94 -24.46 13.97
C TRP A 120 17.98 -25.16 15.32
N ILE A 121 16.91 -25.87 15.71
CA ILE A 121 16.72 -26.41 17.07
C ILE A 121 16.25 -27.87 17.10
N ASN A 122 16.05 -28.52 15.95
CA ASN A 122 15.59 -29.91 15.86
C ASN A 122 16.52 -30.96 16.52
N HIS A 123 17.74 -30.56 16.88
CA HIS A 123 18.72 -31.40 17.57
C HIS A 123 18.64 -31.28 19.10
N LEU A 124 17.80 -30.39 19.63
CA LEU A 124 17.62 -30.12 21.05
C LEU A 124 16.40 -30.85 21.59
N ASP A 125 16.50 -31.39 22.80
CA ASP A 125 15.36 -31.93 23.52
C ASP A 125 14.71 -30.83 24.38
N LEU A 126 13.54 -30.33 23.96
CA LEU A 126 12.84 -29.25 24.68
C LEU A 126 12.37 -29.66 26.10
N PHE A 127 12.36 -30.96 26.42
CA PHE A 127 12.08 -31.45 27.76
C PHE A 127 13.31 -31.46 28.69
N ASN A 128 14.51 -31.27 28.13
CA ASN A 128 15.75 -31.11 28.89
C ASN A 128 15.98 -29.62 29.21
N PRO A 129 16.13 -29.23 30.51
CA PRO A 129 16.34 -27.84 30.89
C PRO A 129 17.54 -27.15 30.22
N ASP A 130 18.66 -27.86 30.06
CA ASP A 130 19.88 -27.30 29.48
C ASP A 130 19.67 -26.99 27.98
N ASP A 131 19.03 -27.91 27.27
CA ASP A 131 18.68 -27.77 25.85
C ASP A 131 17.59 -26.69 25.65
N SER A 132 16.69 -26.49 26.62
CA SER A 132 15.67 -25.45 26.60
C SER A 132 16.27 -24.04 26.71
N GLU A 133 17.29 -23.85 27.55
CA GLU A 133 18.03 -22.60 27.65
C GLU A 133 18.80 -22.30 26.36
N GLU A 134 19.46 -23.32 25.80
CA GLU A 134 20.16 -23.21 24.53
C GLU A 134 19.20 -22.90 23.36
N CYS A 135 18.05 -23.56 23.32
CA CYS A 135 16.98 -23.31 22.35
C CYS A 135 16.52 -21.84 22.41
N SER A 136 16.25 -21.34 23.61
CA SER A 136 15.87 -19.93 23.82
C SER A 136 16.95 -18.97 23.32
N ARG A 137 18.23 -19.30 23.51
CA ARG A 137 19.37 -18.49 23.06
C ARG A 137 19.49 -18.49 21.53
N ILE A 138 19.28 -19.61 20.87
CA ILE A 138 19.27 -19.74 19.40
C ILE A 138 18.11 -18.94 18.82
N LEU A 139 16.87 -19.20 19.27
CA LEU A 139 15.68 -18.54 18.73
C LEU A 139 15.70 -17.03 18.94
N LYS A 140 16.27 -16.53 20.04
CA LYS A 140 16.45 -15.08 20.24
C LYS A 140 17.29 -14.41 19.16
N LYS A 141 18.19 -15.13 18.51
CA LYS A 141 19.02 -14.61 17.41
C LYS A 141 18.34 -14.79 16.06
N GLU A 142 17.72 -15.94 15.83
CA GLU A 142 17.20 -16.31 14.52
C GLU A 142 15.78 -15.78 14.27
N SER A 143 14.89 -15.83 15.28
CA SER A 143 13.49 -15.45 15.12
C SER A 143 12.79 -15.16 16.45
N GLU A 144 12.47 -13.87 16.68
CA GLU A 144 11.66 -13.45 17.82
C GLU A 144 10.25 -14.08 17.79
N TYR A 145 9.70 -14.34 16.60
CA TYR A 145 8.43 -15.05 16.44
C TYR A 145 8.46 -16.44 17.09
N TYR A 146 9.48 -17.25 16.75
CA TYR A 146 9.60 -18.60 17.28
C TYR A 146 10.04 -18.61 18.75
N LEU A 147 10.80 -17.61 19.19
CA LEU A 147 11.08 -17.44 20.63
C LEU A 147 9.79 -17.26 21.43
N LEU A 148 8.85 -16.44 20.93
CA LEU A 148 7.57 -16.22 21.59
C LEU A 148 6.69 -17.48 21.56
N LYS A 149 6.76 -18.27 20.47
CA LYS A 149 6.13 -19.60 20.38
C LYS A 149 6.70 -20.59 21.41
N LEU A 150 8.00 -20.59 21.64
CA LEU A 150 8.63 -21.40 22.69
C LEU A 150 8.12 -21.03 24.09
N TYR A 151 8.02 -19.74 24.40
CA TYR A 151 7.46 -19.28 25.67
C TYR A 151 5.96 -19.58 25.79
N GLN A 152 5.23 -19.50 24.68
CA GLN A 152 3.83 -19.91 24.61
C GLN A 152 3.68 -21.40 24.95
N SER A 153 4.48 -22.27 24.32
CA SER A 153 4.46 -23.72 24.59
C SER A 153 4.79 -24.02 26.05
N SER A 154 5.88 -23.44 26.55
CA SER A 154 6.32 -23.59 27.94
C SER A 154 5.23 -23.16 28.94
N SER A 155 4.48 -22.10 28.63
CA SER A 155 3.37 -21.63 29.47
C SER A 155 2.19 -22.60 29.48
N TYR A 156 1.84 -23.21 28.33
CA TYR A 156 0.85 -24.29 28.29
C TYR A 156 1.32 -25.52 29.07
N GLY A 157 2.61 -25.85 28.98
CA GLY A 157 3.25 -26.90 29.76
C GLY A 157 3.09 -26.70 31.27
N GLU A 158 3.46 -25.53 31.77
CA GLU A 158 3.32 -25.18 33.18
C GLU A 158 1.85 -25.15 33.61
N ALA A 159 0.97 -24.61 32.77
CA ALA A 159 -0.46 -24.55 33.04
C ALA A 159 -1.07 -25.93 33.26
N HIS A 160 -0.80 -26.89 32.37
CA HIS A 160 -1.38 -28.23 32.50
C HIS A 160 -0.77 -29.01 33.68
N ARG A 161 0.52 -28.81 34.00
CA ARG A 161 1.18 -29.42 35.17
C ARG A 161 0.60 -28.90 36.48
N ALA A 162 0.41 -27.59 36.58
CA ALA A 162 -0.24 -26.94 37.72
C ALA A 162 -1.69 -27.44 37.88
N TYR A 163 -2.40 -27.55 36.76
CA TYR A 163 -3.77 -28.06 36.74
C TYR A 163 -3.88 -29.50 37.28
N LYS A 164 -3.00 -30.41 36.81
CA LYS A 164 -2.92 -31.80 37.33
C LYS A 164 -2.61 -31.86 38.82
N SER A 165 -1.90 -30.86 39.33
CA SER A 165 -1.54 -30.74 40.75
C SER A 165 -2.62 -30.04 41.59
N ASN A 166 -3.77 -29.70 41.01
CA ASN A 166 -4.86 -28.91 41.61
C ASN A 166 -4.47 -27.48 42.03
N ASP A 167 -3.40 -26.92 41.45
CA ASP A 167 -3.04 -25.51 41.61
C ASP A 167 -3.70 -24.69 40.49
N PHE A 168 -5.00 -24.42 40.65
CA PHE A 168 -5.81 -23.74 39.62
C PHE A 168 -5.45 -22.27 39.42
N GLU A 169 -4.93 -21.61 40.46
CA GLU A 169 -4.48 -20.22 40.36
C GLU A 169 -3.25 -20.13 39.47
N LYS A 170 -2.23 -20.98 39.73
CA LYS A 170 -1.05 -21.08 38.86
C LYS A 170 -1.45 -21.50 37.45
N ALA A 171 -2.32 -22.50 37.29
CA ALA A 171 -2.78 -22.96 35.98
C ALA A 171 -3.44 -21.84 35.17
N THR A 172 -4.29 -21.03 35.80
CA THR A 172 -4.98 -19.90 35.16
C THR A 172 -3.99 -18.82 34.75
N ARG A 173 -3.04 -18.47 35.63
CA ARG A 173 -2.00 -17.49 35.34
C ARG A 173 -1.14 -17.93 34.16
N ASP A 174 -0.67 -19.17 34.16
CA ASP A 174 0.24 -19.67 33.13
C ASP A 174 -0.51 -19.84 31.78
N ALA A 175 -1.79 -20.23 31.79
CA ALA A 175 -2.63 -20.21 30.59
C ALA A 175 -2.84 -18.79 30.03
N TYR A 176 -2.99 -17.79 30.90
CA TYR A 176 -3.01 -16.39 30.49
C TYR A 176 -1.68 -15.95 29.88
N CYS A 177 -0.55 -16.32 30.48
CA CYS A 177 0.78 -16.06 29.92
C CYS A 177 0.93 -16.68 28.52
N ALA A 178 0.45 -17.91 28.31
CA ALA A 178 0.43 -18.54 27.00
C ALA A 178 -0.32 -17.67 25.97
N HIS A 179 -1.49 -17.13 26.35
CA HIS A 179 -2.25 -16.23 25.48
C HIS A 179 -1.55 -14.90 25.22
N VAL A 180 -0.85 -14.33 26.21
CA VAL A 180 -0.04 -13.11 25.99
C VAL A 180 1.07 -13.40 24.97
N PHE A 181 1.77 -14.52 25.09
CA PHE A 181 2.80 -14.91 24.12
C PHE A 181 2.23 -15.20 22.73
N HIS A 182 1.03 -15.78 22.63
CA HIS A 182 0.31 -15.89 21.37
C HIS A 182 0.13 -14.53 20.71
N CYS A 183 -0.40 -13.54 21.44
CA CYS A 183 -0.61 -12.19 20.93
C CYS A 183 0.71 -11.53 20.48
N LEU A 184 1.77 -11.67 21.29
CA LEU A 184 3.08 -11.14 20.92
C LEU A 184 3.65 -11.84 19.67
N ALA A 185 3.54 -13.17 19.58
CA ALA A 185 3.98 -13.92 18.40
C ALA A 185 3.20 -13.47 17.16
N THR A 186 1.88 -13.30 17.27
CA THR A 186 1.04 -12.77 16.20
C THR A 186 1.51 -11.40 15.72
N LEU A 187 1.91 -10.49 16.62
CA LEU A 187 2.49 -9.18 16.25
C LEU A 187 3.81 -9.32 15.48
N LYS A 188 4.59 -10.37 15.76
CA LYS A 188 5.86 -10.67 15.12
C LYS A 188 5.75 -11.52 13.86
N LEU A 189 4.53 -11.82 13.39
CA LEU A 189 4.33 -12.39 12.06
C LEU A 189 4.87 -11.40 11.02
N GLU A 190 5.82 -11.84 10.20
CA GLU A 190 6.59 -10.99 9.28
C GLU A 190 5.70 -10.05 8.44
N HIS A 191 4.60 -10.58 7.91
CA HIS A 191 3.67 -9.80 7.11
C HIS A 191 2.86 -8.80 7.93
N LEU A 192 2.43 -9.17 9.14
CA LEU A 192 1.65 -8.29 9.99
C LEU A 192 2.50 -7.12 10.49
N ASP A 193 3.72 -7.39 10.93
CA ASP A 193 4.67 -6.38 11.39
C ASP A 193 4.96 -5.35 10.28
N LYS A 194 5.20 -5.82 9.05
CA LYS A 194 5.36 -4.97 7.87
C LYS A 194 4.11 -4.15 7.57
N ILE A 195 2.91 -4.74 7.66
CA ILE A 195 1.64 -4.03 7.42
C ILE A 195 1.43 -2.94 8.47
N ILE A 196 1.65 -3.24 9.76
CA ILE A 196 1.53 -2.27 10.85
C ILE A 196 2.51 -1.12 10.63
N THR A 197 3.77 -1.43 10.31
CA THR A 197 4.81 -0.44 10.04
C THR A 197 4.44 0.45 8.85
N LEU A 198 4.04 -0.14 7.71
CA LEU A 198 3.60 0.63 6.54
C LEU A 198 2.37 1.50 6.84
N GLY A 199 1.42 0.98 7.63
CA GLY A 199 0.26 1.72 8.09
C GLY A 199 0.65 2.91 8.96
N TYR A 200 1.59 2.72 9.89
CA TYR A 200 2.14 3.77 10.73
C TYR A 200 2.87 4.82 9.90
N ASP A 201 3.74 4.42 8.98
CA ASP A 201 4.48 5.34 8.11
C ASP A 201 3.53 6.17 7.25
N CYS A 202 2.50 5.53 6.67
CA CYS A 202 1.47 6.22 5.91
C CYS A 202 0.71 7.25 6.77
N TYR A 203 0.30 6.87 7.98
CA TYR A 203 -0.37 7.77 8.91
C TYR A 203 0.54 8.93 9.35
N HIS A 204 1.78 8.61 9.71
CA HIS A 204 2.77 9.60 10.13
C HIS A 204 3.09 10.58 9.00
N ASP A 205 3.24 10.09 7.76
CA ASP A 205 3.37 10.93 6.57
C ASP A 205 2.13 11.79 6.37
N MET A 206 0.93 11.25 6.54
CA MET A 206 -0.31 12.02 6.40
C MET A 206 -0.40 13.15 7.44
N VAL A 207 -0.09 12.88 8.71
CA VAL A 207 -0.17 13.86 9.80
C VAL A 207 0.97 14.88 9.73
N THR A 208 2.20 14.42 9.53
CA THR A 208 3.37 15.32 9.45
C THR A 208 3.32 16.20 8.21
N ASN A 209 2.72 15.68 7.13
CA ASN A 209 2.48 16.43 5.91
C ASN A 209 1.05 16.96 5.82
N GLU A 210 0.25 16.98 6.90
CA GLU A 210 -1.12 17.52 6.89
C GLU A 210 -1.15 18.99 6.44
N LEU A 211 -0.10 19.75 6.79
CA LEU A 211 0.15 21.12 6.33
C LEU A 211 1.00 21.22 5.04
N ASN A 212 1.63 20.11 4.61
CA ASN A 212 2.39 20.00 3.36
C ASN A 212 1.60 19.28 2.24
N PHE A 213 0.32 18.98 2.46
CA PHE A 213 -0.60 18.47 1.44
C PHE A 213 -0.95 19.51 0.38
N ASP A 214 -0.40 20.72 0.48
CA ASP A 214 -0.10 21.47 -0.72
C ASP A 214 1.08 20.79 -1.42
N ASN A 215 0.73 19.92 -2.38
CA ASN A 215 1.40 19.37 -3.57
C ASN A 215 2.88 19.70 -3.85
N THR A 216 3.44 20.77 -3.31
CA THR A 216 4.72 21.40 -3.57
C THR A 216 5.96 20.52 -3.59
N LYS A 217 6.23 19.51 -2.76
CA LYS A 217 7.53 18.76 -2.93
C LYS A 217 7.51 17.85 -4.16
N LYS A 218 6.48 17.01 -4.28
CA LYS A 218 6.29 16.13 -5.44
C LYS A 218 6.00 16.96 -6.69
N GLU A 219 5.16 17.98 -6.59
CA GLU A 219 4.86 18.90 -7.67
C GLU A 219 6.10 19.73 -8.04
N LYS A 220 6.95 20.20 -7.11
CA LYS A 220 8.22 20.87 -7.45
C LYS A 220 9.16 19.93 -8.19
N LEU A 221 9.23 18.65 -7.80
CA LEU A 221 10.10 17.68 -8.46
C LEU A 221 9.59 17.34 -9.87
N LEU A 222 8.27 17.18 -10.01
CA LEU A 222 7.61 16.98 -11.31
C LEU A 222 7.69 18.24 -12.19
N ILE A 223 7.52 19.45 -11.63
CA ILE A 223 7.72 20.74 -12.32
C ILE A 223 9.19 20.88 -12.75
N ALA A 224 10.15 20.49 -11.93
CA ALA A 224 11.56 20.54 -12.29
C ALA A 224 11.91 19.57 -13.43
N GLN A 225 11.34 18.37 -13.42
CA GLN A 225 11.47 17.40 -14.53
C GLN A 225 10.81 17.94 -15.81
N LEU A 226 9.60 18.48 -15.69
CA LEU A 226 8.88 19.14 -16.76
C LEU A 226 9.69 20.31 -17.35
N ALA A 227 10.25 21.17 -16.51
CA ALA A 227 11.06 22.31 -16.95
C ALA A 227 12.28 21.86 -17.78
N ARG A 228 12.94 20.77 -17.40
CA ARG A 228 14.05 20.19 -18.19
C ARG A 228 13.58 19.64 -19.54
N GLN A 229 12.42 18.98 -19.58
CA GLN A 229 11.85 18.49 -20.83
C GLN A 229 11.48 19.65 -21.75
N VAL A 230 10.85 20.69 -21.20
CA VAL A 230 10.41 21.88 -21.94
C VAL A 230 11.61 22.66 -22.52
N GLN A 231 12.73 22.71 -21.81
CA GLN A 231 13.98 23.32 -22.30
C GLN A 231 14.52 22.66 -23.57
N ASN A 232 14.21 21.39 -23.83
CA ASN A 232 14.69 20.67 -25.01
C ASN A 232 13.76 20.81 -26.23
N ILE A 233 12.60 21.45 -26.10
CA ILE A 233 11.65 21.66 -27.19
C ILE A 233 12.15 22.82 -28.06
N ASP A 234 12.00 22.72 -29.39
CA ASP A 234 12.31 23.84 -30.28
C ASP A 234 11.27 24.98 -30.19
N ASP A 235 11.61 26.15 -30.72
CA ASP A 235 10.73 27.33 -30.65
C ASP A 235 9.42 27.15 -31.45
N LEU A 236 9.45 26.34 -32.51
CA LEU A 236 8.31 26.14 -33.39
C LEU A 236 7.23 25.29 -32.68
N HIS A 237 7.63 24.17 -32.08
CA HIS A 237 6.75 23.30 -31.31
C HIS A 237 6.23 24.01 -30.06
N LEU A 238 7.06 24.78 -29.35
CA LEU A 238 6.61 25.62 -28.22
C LEU A 238 5.49 26.59 -28.65
N HIS A 239 5.63 27.23 -29.82
CA HIS A 239 4.61 28.13 -30.32
C HIS A 239 3.32 27.39 -30.69
N VAL A 240 3.43 26.27 -31.43
CA VAL A 240 2.26 25.48 -31.86
C VAL A 240 1.50 24.95 -30.64
N TRP A 241 2.19 24.36 -29.67
CA TRP A 241 1.56 23.75 -28.49
C TRP A 241 0.88 24.75 -27.56
N LEU A 242 1.30 26.02 -27.58
CA LEU A 242 0.63 27.08 -26.83
C LEU A 242 -0.59 27.66 -27.56
N THR A 243 -0.69 27.48 -28.87
CA THR A 243 -1.68 28.18 -29.72
C THR A 243 -2.80 27.26 -30.21
N ASP A 244 -2.54 25.96 -30.34
CA ASP A 244 -3.49 25.00 -30.92
C ASP A 244 -4.57 24.47 -29.96
N GLU A 245 -4.60 24.97 -28.72
CA GLU A 245 -5.53 24.64 -27.62
C GLU A 245 -5.61 23.15 -27.23
N GLN A 246 -4.78 22.29 -27.82
CA GLN A 246 -4.78 20.86 -27.55
C GLN A 246 -4.12 20.53 -26.20
N PRO A 247 -4.44 19.37 -25.59
CA PRO A 247 -3.79 18.92 -24.36
C PRO A 247 -2.27 18.75 -24.54
N ILE A 248 -1.50 19.37 -23.66
CA ILE A 248 -0.03 19.38 -23.63
C ILE A 248 0.48 18.12 -22.96
N LEU A 249 -0.08 17.70 -21.81
CA LEU A 249 0.44 16.58 -21.01
C LEU A 249 0.69 15.29 -21.82
N PRO A 250 -0.21 14.86 -22.73
CA PRO A 250 0.02 13.68 -23.57
C PRO A 250 1.20 13.83 -24.54
N ARG A 251 1.46 15.06 -25.02
CA ARG A 251 2.49 15.38 -26.02
C ARG A 251 3.90 15.42 -25.41
N ILE A 252 3.99 15.81 -24.14
CA ILE A 252 5.25 15.82 -23.37
C ILE A 252 5.44 14.56 -22.53
N HIS A 253 4.50 13.62 -22.58
CA HIS A 253 4.49 12.39 -21.79
C HIS A 253 4.65 12.61 -20.27
N ALA A 254 4.15 13.73 -19.75
CA ALA A 254 4.21 14.05 -18.32
C ALA A 254 2.97 13.49 -17.60
N LYS A 255 3.16 12.89 -16.43
CA LYS A 255 2.08 12.34 -15.58
C LYS A 255 2.11 13.00 -14.19
N GLY A 256 0.93 13.20 -13.60
CA GLY A 256 0.81 13.68 -12.22
C GLY A 256 0.99 15.19 -12.02
N ILE A 257 0.93 15.99 -13.08
CA ILE A 257 0.93 17.46 -13.05
C ILE A 257 -0.38 17.95 -13.66
N SER A 258 -0.89 19.11 -13.23
CA SER A 258 -2.08 19.72 -13.85
C SER A 258 -1.78 20.29 -15.25
N GLU A 259 -2.77 20.27 -16.13
CA GLU A 259 -2.66 20.83 -17.49
C GLU A 259 -2.30 22.33 -17.47
N ASN A 260 -2.82 23.07 -16.48
CA ASN A 260 -2.54 24.49 -16.30
C ASN A 260 -1.08 24.74 -15.87
N THR A 261 -0.53 23.90 -14.98
CA THR A 261 0.87 23.95 -14.58
C THR A 261 1.79 23.67 -15.78
N ALA A 262 1.42 22.73 -16.64
CA ALA A 262 2.15 22.46 -17.90
C ALA A 262 2.15 23.67 -18.83
N LYS A 263 0.97 24.29 -19.09
CA LYS A 263 0.85 25.51 -19.89
C LYS A 263 1.75 26.63 -19.38
N ARG A 264 1.69 26.92 -18.07
CA ARG A 264 2.54 27.95 -17.44
C ARG A 264 4.04 27.68 -17.60
N ALA A 265 4.48 26.43 -17.52
CA ALA A 265 5.88 26.08 -17.72
C ALA A 265 6.35 26.38 -19.15
N LEU A 266 5.50 26.12 -20.16
CA LEU A 266 5.81 26.44 -21.56
C LEU A 266 5.82 27.95 -21.81
N GLU A 267 4.85 28.68 -21.25
CA GLU A 267 4.81 30.16 -21.33
C GLU A 267 6.06 30.79 -20.72
N PHE A 268 6.48 30.29 -19.54
CA PHE A 268 7.69 30.74 -18.88
C PHE A 268 8.95 30.49 -19.71
N GLU A 269 9.10 29.31 -20.33
CA GLU A 269 10.26 29.03 -21.19
C GLU A 269 10.25 29.89 -22.46
N LYS A 270 9.08 30.09 -23.08
CA LYS A 270 8.94 31.00 -24.25
C LYS A 270 9.37 32.41 -23.90
N GLU A 271 8.93 32.91 -22.75
CA GLU A 271 9.30 34.25 -22.27
C GLU A 271 10.79 34.35 -21.93
N ARG A 272 11.36 33.35 -21.25
CA ARG A 272 12.81 33.28 -20.98
C ARG A 272 13.63 33.37 -22.27
N ARG A 273 13.24 32.64 -23.32
CA ARG A 273 13.91 32.67 -24.62
C ARG A 273 13.74 34.01 -25.34
N ARG A 274 12.59 34.68 -25.18
CA ARG A 274 12.36 36.02 -25.73
C ARG A 274 13.32 37.04 -25.10
N ILE A 275 13.42 37.05 -23.77
CA ILE A 275 14.34 37.92 -23.03
C ILE A 275 15.78 37.65 -23.44
N ALA A 276 16.22 36.39 -23.48
CA ALA A 276 17.58 36.04 -23.90
C ALA A 276 17.91 36.48 -25.34
N LYS A 277 16.93 36.42 -26.26
CA LYS A 277 17.09 36.95 -27.62
C LYS A 277 17.20 38.47 -27.64
N GLU A 278 16.42 39.17 -26.83
CA GLU A 278 16.47 40.63 -26.71
C GLU A 278 17.81 41.10 -26.12
N GLU A 279 18.30 40.44 -25.06
CA GLU A 279 19.62 40.69 -24.48
C GLU A 279 20.74 40.44 -25.51
N SER A 280 20.71 39.32 -26.23
CA SER A 280 21.72 39.03 -27.27
C SER A 280 21.74 40.06 -28.40
N LYS A 281 20.57 40.63 -28.75
CA LYS A 281 20.47 41.71 -29.74
C LYS A 281 21.04 43.00 -29.19
N ALA A 282 20.71 43.35 -27.95
CA ALA A 282 21.24 44.53 -27.27
C ALA A 282 22.77 44.47 -27.13
N ASP A 283 23.32 43.32 -26.76
CA ASP A 283 24.76 43.09 -26.69
C ASP A 283 25.44 43.20 -28.05
N ARG A 284 24.81 42.65 -29.10
CA ARG A 284 25.31 42.78 -30.47
C ARG A 284 25.31 44.24 -30.94
N GLU A 285 24.25 44.99 -30.64
CA GLU A 285 24.19 46.43 -30.93
C GLU A 285 25.23 47.23 -30.14
N HIS A 286 25.42 46.93 -28.86
CA HIS A 286 26.43 47.57 -28.03
C HIS A 286 27.85 47.27 -28.57
N ASN A 287 28.12 46.03 -28.96
CA ASN A 287 29.39 45.65 -29.57
C ASN A 287 29.62 46.38 -30.90
N LEU A 288 28.60 46.46 -31.77
CA LEU A 288 28.68 47.23 -33.02
C LEU A 288 28.93 48.73 -32.77
N LYS A 289 28.26 49.33 -31.79
CA LYS A 289 28.49 50.73 -31.38
C LYS A 289 29.91 50.93 -30.83
N SER A 290 30.41 49.99 -30.04
CA SER A 290 31.77 50.05 -29.50
C SER A 290 32.84 49.95 -30.59
N LEU A 291 32.59 49.15 -31.63
CA LEU A 291 33.45 49.05 -32.81
C LEU A 291 33.41 50.34 -33.63
N ASP A 292 32.24 50.96 -33.81
CA ASP A 292 32.10 52.25 -34.49
C ASP A 292 32.87 53.37 -33.76
N VAL A 293 32.76 53.44 -32.42
CA VAL A 293 33.51 54.39 -31.59
C VAL A 293 35.02 54.16 -31.70
N LYS A 294 35.48 52.90 -31.60
CA LYS A 294 36.91 52.57 -31.78
C LYS A 294 37.43 52.95 -33.16
N THR A 295 36.62 52.73 -34.21
CA THR A 295 36.98 53.09 -35.59
C THR A 295 37.07 54.61 -35.76
N LYS A 296 36.14 55.38 -35.17
CA LYS A 296 36.18 56.85 -35.17
C LYS A 296 37.39 57.41 -34.41
N ILE A 297 37.73 56.84 -33.25
CA ILE A 297 38.94 57.23 -32.49
C ILE A 297 40.20 56.93 -33.30
N PHE A 298 40.30 55.74 -33.91
CA PHE A 298 41.42 55.38 -34.77
C PHE A 298 41.58 56.35 -35.96
N LEU A 299 40.48 56.68 -36.63
CA LEU A 299 40.47 57.65 -37.73
C LEU A 299 40.80 59.09 -37.30
N ALA A 300 40.59 59.46 -36.03
CA ALA A 300 40.96 60.78 -35.51
C ALA A 300 42.44 60.85 -35.09
N ILE A 301 43.01 59.76 -34.57
CA ILE A 301 44.41 59.70 -34.11
C ILE A 301 45.37 59.59 -35.29
N VAL A 302 45.03 58.82 -36.32
CA VAL A 302 45.92 58.60 -37.49
C VAL A 302 46.37 59.91 -38.14
N PRO A 303 45.48 60.88 -38.47
CA PRO A 303 45.86 62.19 -39.03
C PRO A 303 46.73 63.05 -38.11
N ILE A 304 46.52 62.96 -36.79
CA ILE A 304 47.31 63.72 -35.82
C ILE A 304 48.73 63.17 -35.75
N VAL A 305 48.87 61.83 -35.77
CA VAL A 305 50.18 61.16 -35.76
C VAL A 305 50.91 61.37 -37.09
N THR A 306 50.23 61.24 -38.24
CA THR A 306 50.86 61.54 -39.54
C THR A 306 51.18 63.03 -39.69
N GLY A 307 50.35 63.93 -39.16
CA GLY A 307 50.63 65.36 -39.11
C GLY A 307 51.85 65.70 -38.26
N ALA A 308 51.98 65.10 -37.07
CA ALA A 308 53.12 65.30 -36.18
C ALA A 308 54.43 64.74 -36.76
N ILE A 309 54.38 63.56 -37.40
CA ILE A 309 55.54 62.96 -38.08
C ILE A 309 55.93 63.80 -39.30
N GLY A 310 54.96 64.30 -40.07
CA GLY A 310 55.22 65.21 -41.19
C GLY A 310 55.84 66.53 -40.75
N PHE A 311 55.44 67.08 -39.61
CA PHE A 311 56.02 68.30 -39.04
C PHE A 311 57.47 68.11 -38.57
N LEU A 312 57.77 66.95 -37.96
CA LEU A 312 59.12 66.60 -37.50
C LEU A 312 60.10 66.28 -38.64
N LEU A 313 59.61 65.84 -39.80
CA LEU A 313 60.44 65.54 -40.97
C LEU A 313 60.53 66.71 -41.97
N GLY A 314 59.69 67.75 -41.81
CA GLY A 314 59.67 68.94 -42.66
C GLY A 314 60.34 70.19 -42.06
N SER A 315 60.99 70.06 -40.90
CA SER A 315 61.80 71.11 -40.24
C SER A 315 63.28 70.79 -40.38
#